data_AF-A0A5B7HNP2-F1
#
_entry.id   AF-A0A5B7HNP2-F1
#
_cell.length_a   1.000
_cell.length_b   1.000
_cell.length_c   1.000
_cell.angle_alpha   90.00
_cell.angle_beta   90.00
_cell.angle_gamma   90.00
#
_symmetry.space_group_name_H-M   'P 1'
#
loop_
_entity.id
_entity.type
_entity.pdbx_description
1 polymer ?
#
loop_
_entity_poly.entity_id
_entity_poly.type
_entity_poly.pdbx_seq_one_letter_code
_entity_poly.pdbx_strand_id
1 'polypeptide(L)'
;MLFAQRLALKYKVSLRVVFCLVPKFLDATIRHYHFMLKGLEEVESECQKLDISFNLLLGEPVDVLPDFIKSHNIGGLVTDFSPLRVPRRWLKEVKKNIPQNIPMCQVDAHNIVPCKKASDKQEYSAKTIRKKIHDKLSDFLTQFPPVIKHPYKSKEENEVCIGIVFKGD
;
A
#
# COMPACT_ATOMS: atom_id res chain seq x y z
N MET A 1 2.65 -4.33 3.40
CA MET A 1 2.45 -4.65 4.84
C MET A 1 3.76 -4.61 5.64
N LEU A 2 4.70 -5.53 5.45
CA LEU A 2 5.89 -5.70 6.30
C LEU A 2 6.73 -4.43 6.53
N PHE A 3 6.99 -3.67 5.46
CA PHE A 3 7.74 -2.41 5.59
C PHE A 3 7.05 -1.39 6.50
N ALA A 4 5.72 -1.26 6.35
CA ALA A 4 4.92 -0.34 7.16
C ALA A 4 4.82 -0.81 8.62
N GLN A 5 4.67 -2.11 8.86
CA GLN A 5 4.73 -2.66 10.21
C GLN A 5 6.08 -2.41 10.87
N ARG A 6 7.20 -2.63 10.15
CA ARG A 6 8.53 -2.32 10.67
C ARG A 6 8.68 -0.83 11.02
N LEU A 7 8.13 0.05 10.19
CA LEU A 7 8.12 1.49 10.44
C LEU A 7 7.31 1.82 11.70
N ALA A 8 6.13 1.23 11.84
CA ALA A 8 5.25 1.45 12.98
C ALA A 8 5.87 0.96 14.29
N LEU A 9 6.49 -0.23 14.27
CA LEU A 9 7.23 -0.78 15.41
C LEU A 9 8.43 0.10 15.79
N LYS A 10 9.17 0.62 14.81
CA LYS A 10 10.31 1.52 15.05
C LYS A 10 9.90 2.79 15.79
N TYR A 11 8.75 3.37 15.42
CA TYR A 11 8.23 4.60 16.03
C TYR A 11 7.28 4.35 17.21
N LYS A 12 7.03 3.08 17.56
CA LYS A 12 6.10 2.67 18.63
C LYS A 12 4.69 3.22 18.46
N VAL A 13 4.20 3.19 17.22
CA VAL A 13 2.89 3.72 16.83
C VAL A 13 1.98 2.61 16.32
N SER A 14 0.67 2.88 16.28
CA SER A 14 -0.31 1.96 15.71
C SER A 14 -0.22 1.92 14.17
N LEU A 15 -0.64 0.78 13.61
CA LEU A 15 -0.62 0.51 12.18
C LEU A 15 -2.05 0.35 11.69
N ARG A 16 -2.37 1.01 10.56
CA ARG A 16 -3.69 0.98 9.96
C ARG A 16 -3.59 0.70 8.46
N VAL A 17 -4.47 -0.15 7.97
CA VAL A 17 -4.67 -0.44 6.56
C VAL A 17 -5.87 0.36 6.07
N VAL A 18 -5.71 1.04 4.94
CA VAL A 18 -6.74 1.83 4.29
C VAL A 18 -6.86 1.36 2.84
N PHE A 19 -8.07 1.00 2.43
CA PHE A 19 -8.39 0.68 1.05
C PHE A 19 -9.41 1.71 0.53
N CYS A 20 -9.11 2.35 -0.59
CA CYS A 20 -10.03 3.28 -1.24
C CYS A 20 -10.78 2.57 -2.36
N LEU A 21 -12.07 2.32 -2.14
CA LEU A 21 -12.97 1.74 -3.14
C LEU A 21 -13.52 2.85 -4.05
N VAL A 22 -13.01 2.89 -5.27
CA VAL A 22 -13.49 3.82 -6.31
C VAL A 22 -14.72 3.22 -6.98
N PRO A 23 -15.83 3.96 -7.13
CA PRO A 23 -17.08 3.44 -7.69
C PRO A 23 -17.00 3.07 -9.18
N LYS A 24 -16.02 3.62 -9.92
CA LYS A 24 -15.71 3.23 -11.30
C LYS A 24 -14.20 3.09 -11.49
N PHE A 25 -13.70 1.86 -11.44
CA PHE A 25 -12.31 1.55 -11.78
C PHE A 25 -12.25 0.82 -13.13
N LEU A 26 -11.65 1.44 -14.15
CA LEU A 26 -11.36 0.83 -15.46
C LEU A 26 -12.50 -0.01 -16.09
N ASP A 27 -13.76 0.45 -15.96
CA ASP A 27 -14.96 -0.29 -16.40
C ASP A 27 -15.09 -1.71 -15.83
N ALA A 28 -14.55 -1.94 -14.63
CA ALA A 28 -14.61 -3.23 -13.95
C ALA A 28 -16.06 -3.68 -13.75
N THR A 29 -16.33 -4.93 -14.14
CA THR A 29 -17.67 -5.51 -14.04
C THR A 29 -18.03 -5.84 -12.59
N ILE A 30 -19.33 -6.02 -12.32
CA ILE A 30 -19.86 -6.46 -11.01
C ILE A 30 -19.13 -7.72 -10.50
N ARG A 31 -18.74 -8.64 -11.39
CA ARG A 31 -18.01 -9.86 -11.02
C ARG A 31 -16.62 -9.55 -10.44
N HIS A 32 -15.91 -8.57 -10.99
CA HIS A 32 -14.61 -8.15 -10.47
C HIS A 32 -14.75 -7.52 -9.08
N TYR A 33 -15.72 -6.61 -8.92
CA TYR A 33 -16.01 -6.01 -7.62
C TYR A 33 -16.43 -7.04 -6.57
N HIS A 34 -17.29 -7.99 -6.94
CA HIS A 34 -17.72 -9.06 -6.04
C HIS A 34 -16.55 -9.91 -5.57
N PHE A 35 -15.65 -10.31 -6.48
CA PHE A 35 -14.45 -11.07 -6.13
C PHE A 35 -13.52 -10.28 -5.21
N MET A 36 -13.25 -9.01 -5.55
CA MET A 36 -12.40 -8.12 -4.75
C MET A 36 -12.98 -7.89 -3.35
N LEU A 37 -14.26 -7.58 -3.23
CA LEU A 37 -14.91 -7.30 -1.93
C LEU A 37 -14.90 -8.53 -1.02
N LYS A 38 -15.13 -9.73 -1.57
CA LYS A 38 -14.97 -10.97 -0.80
C LYS A 38 -13.53 -11.17 -0.30
N GLY A 39 -12.54 -10.89 -1.15
CA GLY A 39 -11.14 -10.92 -0.74
C GLY A 39 -10.82 -9.89 0.35
N LEU A 40 -11.40 -8.68 0.28
CA LEU A 40 -11.20 -7.65 1.29
C LEU A 40 -11.83 -8.02 2.65
N GLU A 41 -12.96 -8.72 2.65
CA GLU A 41 -13.59 -9.26 3.86
C GLU A 41 -12.66 -10.26 4.58
N GLU A 42 -12.01 -11.15 3.82
CA GLU A 42 -11.00 -12.07 4.37
C GLU A 42 -9.79 -11.31 4.92
N VAL A 43 -9.28 -10.32 4.18
CA VAL A 43 -8.15 -9.48 4.59
C VAL A 43 -8.47 -8.69 5.88
N GLU A 44 -9.68 -8.18 6.02
CA GLU A 44 -10.13 -7.51 7.25
C GLU A 44 -10.05 -8.46 8.46
N SER A 45 -10.57 -9.69 8.31
CA SER A 45 -10.51 -10.71 9.37
C SER A 45 -9.08 -11.07 9.76
N GLU A 46 -8.18 -11.19 8.79
CA GLU A 46 -6.75 -11.44 9.03
C GLU A 46 -6.07 -10.27 9.73
N CYS A 47 -6.35 -9.04 9.31
CA CYS A 47 -5.84 -7.83 9.96
C CYS A 47 -6.31 -7.75 11.42
N GLN A 48 -7.58 -8.07 11.68
CA GLN A 48 -8.15 -8.07 13.03
C GLN A 48 -7.45 -9.09 13.96
N LYS A 49 -7.15 -10.30 13.48
CA LYS A 49 -6.37 -11.31 14.24
C LYS A 49 -4.99 -10.80 14.63
N LEU A 50 -4.41 -9.93 13.80
CA LEU A 50 -3.11 -9.31 13.99
C LEU A 50 -3.17 -7.98 14.77
N ASP A 51 -4.32 -7.59 15.31
CA ASP A 51 -4.54 -6.27 15.96
C ASP A 51 -4.17 -5.07 15.04
N ILE A 52 -4.37 -5.22 13.73
CA ILE A 52 -4.18 -4.18 12.72
C ILE A 52 -5.56 -3.68 12.28
N SER A 53 -5.80 -2.38 12.37
CA SER A 53 -7.08 -1.80 11.93
C SER A 53 -7.18 -1.77 10.41
N PHE A 54 -8.33 -2.17 9.87
CA PHE A 54 -8.65 -2.09 8.45
C PHE A 54 -9.78 -1.08 8.22
N ASN A 55 -9.63 -0.21 7.22
CA ASN A 55 -10.62 0.81 6.87
C ASN A 55 -10.88 0.79 5.36
N LEU A 56 -12.16 0.64 5.02
CA LEU A 56 -12.64 0.80 3.66
C LEU A 56 -13.20 2.22 3.49
N LEU A 57 -12.61 3.00 2.58
CA LEU A 57 -13.08 4.34 2.22
C LEU A 57 -13.77 4.28 0.86
N LEU A 58 -14.92 4.92 0.73
CA LEU A 58 -15.66 5.00 -0.52
C LEU A 58 -15.34 6.33 -1.22
N GLY A 59 -14.79 6.29 -2.43
CA GLY A 59 -14.45 7.47 -3.21
C GLY A 59 -13.04 7.46 -3.77
N GLU A 60 -12.67 8.52 -4.48
CA GLU A 60 -11.33 8.66 -5.05
C GLU A 60 -10.29 8.91 -3.95
N PRO A 61 -9.09 8.28 -4.03
CA PRO A 61 -8.04 8.46 -3.02
C PRO A 61 -7.65 9.92 -2.80
N VAL A 62 -7.77 10.76 -3.84
CA VAL A 62 -7.39 12.18 -3.82
C VAL A 62 -8.29 12.99 -2.90
N ASP A 63 -9.56 12.61 -2.78
CA ASP A 63 -10.56 13.33 -2.01
C ASP A 63 -10.67 12.76 -0.59
N VAL A 64 -10.69 11.43 -0.45
CA VAL A 64 -10.97 10.79 0.86
C VAL A 64 -9.73 10.66 1.74
N LEU A 65 -8.54 10.47 1.18
CA LEU A 65 -7.34 10.24 1.99
C LEU A 65 -6.88 11.47 2.77
N PRO A 66 -6.87 12.70 2.22
CA PRO A 66 -6.42 13.86 2.99
C PRO A 66 -7.26 14.11 4.25
N ASP A 67 -8.58 13.93 4.17
CA ASP A 67 -9.48 14.09 5.30
C ASP A 67 -9.36 12.94 6.30
N PHE A 68 -9.15 11.72 5.80
CA PHE A 68 -8.85 10.57 6.64
C PHE A 68 -7.54 10.73 7.42
N ILE A 69 -6.51 11.23 6.75
CA ILE A 69 -5.18 11.49 7.33
C ILE A 69 -5.26 12.51 8.46
N LYS A 70 -6.04 13.59 8.28
CA LYS A 70 -6.25 14.63 9.29
C LYS A 70 -7.03 14.10 10.50
N SER A 71 -8.14 13.41 10.26
CA SER A 71 -9.02 12.90 11.32
C SER A 71 -8.36 11.83 12.20
N HIS A 72 -7.43 11.05 11.64
CA HIS A 72 -6.75 9.96 12.35
C HIS A 72 -5.29 10.28 12.71
N ASN A 73 -4.88 11.55 12.59
CA ASN A 73 -3.52 12.03 12.89
C ASN A 73 -2.41 11.15 12.28
N ILE A 74 -2.54 10.76 11.00
CA ILE A 74 -1.61 9.83 10.35
C ILE A 74 -0.23 10.49 10.19
N GLY A 75 0.82 9.90 10.78
CA GLY A 75 2.19 10.41 10.73
C GLY A 75 3.06 9.84 9.62
N GLY A 76 2.55 8.91 8.82
CA GLY A 76 3.28 8.35 7.70
C GLY A 76 2.39 7.52 6.78
N LEU A 77 2.60 7.66 5.48
CA LEU A 77 1.84 6.95 4.45
C LEU A 77 2.75 5.97 3.71
N VAL A 78 2.33 4.71 3.61
CA VAL A 78 3.00 3.69 2.81
C VAL A 78 2.04 3.19 1.74
N THR A 79 2.48 3.17 0.49
CA THR A 79 1.65 2.71 -0.64
C THR A 79 2.39 1.67 -1.47
N ASP A 80 1.65 0.82 -2.16
CA ASP A 80 2.17 -0.07 -3.17
C ASP A 80 2.69 0.69 -4.42
N PHE A 81 3.47 -0.04 -5.21
CA PHE A 81 3.87 0.38 -6.54
C PHE A 81 2.89 -0.20 -7.57
N SER A 82 2.39 0.68 -8.43
CA SER A 82 1.66 0.32 -9.64
C SER A 82 2.18 1.18 -10.80
N PRO A 83 2.52 0.57 -11.96
CA PRO A 83 3.00 1.28 -13.13
C PRO A 83 1.86 1.93 -13.94
N LEU A 84 0.59 1.69 -13.61
CA LEU A 84 -0.55 2.20 -14.35
C LEU A 84 -0.67 3.73 -14.24
N ARG A 85 -1.29 4.37 -15.24
CA ARG A 85 -1.39 5.84 -15.31
C ARG A 85 -2.27 6.41 -14.20
N VAL A 86 -3.42 5.77 -13.94
CA VAL A 86 -4.43 6.22 -12.96
C VAL A 86 -3.88 6.14 -11.52
N PRO A 87 -3.43 4.98 -11.01
CA PRO A 87 -2.69 4.84 -9.77
C PRO A 87 -1.54 5.82 -9.56
N ARG A 88 -0.73 6.11 -10.59
CA ARG A 88 0.38 7.05 -10.49
C ARG A 88 -0.08 8.49 -10.40
N ARG A 89 -1.17 8.86 -11.08
CA ARG A 89 -1.78 10.18 -11.01
C ARG A 89 -2.33 10.44 -9.61
N TRP A 90 -3.12 9.51 -9.07
CA TRP A 90 -3.68 9.62 -7.72
C TRP A 90 -2.59 9.83 -6.67
N LEU A 91 -1.50 9.06 -6.70
CA LEU A 91 -0.40 9.28 -5.74
C LEU A 91 0.26 10.65 -5.85
N LYS A 92 0.40 11.18 -7.07
CA LYS A 92 0.95 12.53 -7.26
C LYS A 92 0.01 13.60 -6.71
N GLU A 93 -1.30 13.43 -6.89
CA GLU A 93 -2.32 14.36 -6.40
C GLU A 93 -2.47 14.27 -4.88
N VAL A 94 -2.56 13.05 -4.31
CA VAL A 94 -2.53 12.82 -2.86
C VAL A 94 -1.29 13.46 -2.24
N LYS A 95 -0.09 13.25 -2.82
CA LYS A 95 1.14 13.87 -2.30
C LYS A 95 1.08 15.40 -2.26
N LYS A 96 0.34 16.05 -3.16
CA LYS A 96 0.16 17.51 -3.17
C LYS A 96 -0.86 17.97 -2.12
N ASN A 97 -1.86 17.14 -1.82
CA ASN A 97 -2.96 17.48 -0.93
C ASN A 97 -2.68 17.11 0.54
N ILE A 98 -1.72 16.23 0.81
CA ILE A 98 -1.31 15.89 2.18
C ILE A 98 -0.41 16.99 2.79
N PRO A 99 -0.49 17.20 4.11
CA PRO A 99 0.45 18.05 4.84
C PRO A 99 1.93 17.70 4.57
N GLN A 100 2.79 18.73 4.42
CA GLN A 100 4.21 18.55 4.07
C GLN A 100 5.03 17.78 5.13
N ASN A 101 4.55 17.74 6.37
CA ASN A 101 5.18 17.02 7.48
C ASN A 101 4.97 15.50 7.43
N ILE A 102 4.09 14.98 6.56
CA ILE A 102 3.78 13.56 6.50
C ILE A 102 4.60 12.89 5.38
N PRO A 103 5.55 12.00 5.73
CA PRO A 103 6.32 11.26 4.74
C PRO A 103 5.43 10.25 4.01
N MET A 104 5.54 10.22 2.68
CA MET A 104 4.92 9.21 1.82
C MET A 104 5.99 8.31 1.20
N CYS A 105 5.94 7.01 1.49
CA CYS A 105 6.84 5.99 0.96
C CYS A 105 6.09 5.06 0.01
N GLN A 106 6.72 4.73 -1.12
CA GLN A 106 6.21 3.74 -2.05
C GLN A 106 7.08 2.48 -2.00
N VAL A 107 6.44 1.32 -1.87
CA VAL A 107 7.10 0.01 -1.82
C VAL A 107 6.60 -0.85 -2.98
N ASP A 108 7.52 -1.47 -3.70
CA ASP A 108 7.16 -2.47 -4.70
C ASP A 108 6.86 -3.80 -4.02
N ALA A 109 5.59 -4.19 -4.04
CA ALA A 109 5.09 -5.41 -3.41
C ALA A 109 4.60 -6.45 -4.43
N HIS A 110 4.61 -6.11 -5.73
CA HIS A 110 4.13 -6.99 -6.80
C HIS A 110 5.30 -7.71 -7.50
N ASN A 111 6.46 -7.07 -7.60
CA ASN A 111 7.62 -7.62 -8.28
C ASN A 111 8.64 -8.19 -7.29
N ILE A 112 9.23 -9.36 -7.60
CA ILE A 112 10.33 -9.94 -6.82
C ILE A 112 11.50 -8.97 -6.78
N VAL A 113 12.02 -8.59 -7.95
CA VAL A 113 12.99 -7.51 -8.10
C VAL A 113 12.21 -6.23 -8.37
N PRO A 114 12.30 -5.19 -7.52
CA PRO A 114 11.55 -3.96 -7.72
C PRO A 114 11.73 -3.39 -9.12
N CYS A 115 10.66 -2.92 -9.75
CA CYS A 115 10.64 -2.50 -11.15
C CYS A 115 11.73 -1.46 -11.47
N LYS A 116 11.87 -0.44 -10.60
CA LYS A 116 12.92 0.60 -10.71
C LYS A 116 14.35 0.11 -10.44
N LYS A 117 14.49 -1.07 -9.84
CA LYS A 117 15.79 -1.72 -9.59
C LYS A 117 16.11 -2.76 -10.64
N ALA A 118 15.12 -3.35 -11.32
CA ALA A 118 15.35 -4.37 -12.34
C ALA A 118 16.15 -3.81 -13.53
N SER A 119 15.72 -2.66 -14.08
CA SER A 119 16.42 -1.96 -15.15
C SER A 119 16.19 -0.45 -15.08
N ASP A 120 17.20 0.33 -15.49
CA ASP A 120 17.11 1.80 -15.56
C ASP A 120 16.37 2.30 -16.82
N LYS A 121 16.03 1.40 -17.73
CA LYS A 121 15.33 1.71 -18.98
C LYS A 121 14.32 0.63 -19.36
N GLN A 122 13.41 0.99 -20.26
CA GLN A 122 12.54 0.02 -20.92
C GLN A 122 13.39 -0.95 -21.75
N GLU A 123 13.17 -2.23 -21.53
CA GLU A 123 13.87 -3.30 -22.25
C GLU A 123 13.12 -3.69 -23.51
N TYR A 124 13.86 -3.89 -24.60
CA TYR A 124 13.28 -4.21 -25.91
C TYR A 124 12.82 -5.67 -26.01
N SER A 125 13.41 -6.58 -25.23
CA SER A 125 13.10 -8.01 -25.33
C SER A 125 13.20 -8.74 -23.99
N ALA A 126 12.56 -9.90 -23.92
CA ALA A 126 12.71 -10.81 -22.78
C ALA A 126 14.17 -11.21 -22.54
N LYS A 127 14.99 -11.36 -23.60
CA LYS A 127 16.40 -11.74 -23.49
C LYS A 127 17.21 -10.70 -22.71
N THR A 128 16.96 -9.41 -22.93
CA THR A 128 17.75 -8.33 -22.30
C THR A 128 17.33 -8.09 -20.86
N ILE A 129 16.04 -8.14 -20.53
CA ILE A 129 15.56 -8.01 -19.14
C ILE A 129 15.87 -9.24 -18.29
N ARG A 130 15.81 -10.46 -18.86
CA ARG A 130 16.00 -11.71 -18.11
C ARG A 130 17.35 -11.73 -17.40
N LYS A 131 18.44 -11.41 -18.10
CA LYS A 131 19.77 -11.38 -17.49
C LYS A 131 19.81 -10.43 -16.29
N LYS A 132 19.31 -9.21 -16.44
CA LYS A 132 19.29 -8.19 -15.37
C LYS A 132 18.49 -8.60 -14.14
N ILE A 133 17.37 -9.30 -14.33
CA ILE A 133 16.57 -9.84 -13.23
C ILE A 133 17.33 -10.98 -12.56
N HIS A 134 17.82 -11.94 -13.33
CA HIS A 134 18.54 -13.11 -12.82
C HIS A 134 19.78 -12.75 -12.01
N ASP A 135 20.55 -11.75 -12.47
CA ASP A 135 21.73 -11.24 -11.78
C ASP A 135 21.41 -10.68 -10.38
N LYS A 136 20.14 -10.33 -10.12
CA LYS A 136 19.65 -9.77 -8.84
C LYS A 136 18.80 -10.76 -8.04
N LEU A 137 18.47 -11.93 -8.59
CA LEU A 137 17.54 -12.85 -7.92
C LEU A 137 18.08 -13.31 -6.57
N SER A 138 19.38 -13.53 -6.42
CA SER A 138 19.99 -13.92 -5.13
C SER A 138 19.65 -12.96 -3.99
N ASP A 139 19.51 -11.67 -4.29
CA ASP A 139 19.34 -10.62 -3.28
C ASP A 139 17.87 -10.39 -2.93
N PHE A 140 16.97 -10.63 -3.90
CA PHE A 140 15.55 -10.30 -3.78
C PHE A 140 14.63 -11.51 -3.62
N LEU A 141 15.00 -12.67 -4.19
CA LEU A 141 14.23 -13.91 -4.06
C LEU A 141 14.53 -14.56 -2.71
N THR A 142 14.03 -13.93 -1.67
CA THR A 142 14.20 -14.35 -0.27
C THR A 142 12.87 -14.76 0.32
N GLN A 143 12.92 -15.49 1.43
CA GLN A 143 11.72 -15.79 2.20
C GLN A 143 11.20 -14.52 2.88
N PHE A 144 9.88 -14.35 2.91
CA PHE A 144 9.28 -13.22 3.61
C PHE A 144 9.25 -13.49 5.12
N PRO A 145 9.66 -12.53 5.95
CA PRO A 145 9.43 -12.64 7.38
C PRO A 145 7.91 -12.63 7.67
N PRO A 146 7.45 -13.35 8.72
CA PRO A 146 6.03 -13.37 9.06
C PRO A 146 5.58 -11.99 9.55
N VAL A 147 4.32 -11.65 9.24
CA VAL A 147 3.66 -10.50 9.87
C VAL A 147 3.34 -10.87 11.32
N ILE A 148 3.80 -10.05 12.25
CA ILE A 148 3.54 -10.30 13.67
C ILE A 148 2.25 -9.61 14.11
N LYS A 149 1.69 -10.06 15.23
CA LYS A 149 0.60 -9.31 15.88
C LYS A 149 1.12 -7.95 16.34
N HIS A 150 0.44 -6.88 15.96
CA HIS A 150 0.90 -5.52 16.22
C HIS A 150 0.65 -5.14 17.69
N PRO A 151 1.69 -4.73 18.45
CA PRO A 151 1.54 -4.51 19.89
C PRO A 151 0.84 -3.18 20.24
N TYR A 152 0.84 -2.21 19.31
CA TYR A 152 0.26 -0.89 19.52
C TYR A 152 -1.12 -0.82 18.87
N LYS A 153 -2.16 -1.14 19.63
CA LYS A 153 -3.55 -1.02 19.15
C LYS A 153 -3.87 0.44 18.86
N SER A 154 -4.62 0.71 17.80
CA SER A 154 -5.19 2.04 17.62
C SER A 154 -6.19 2.29 18.76
N LYS A 155 -5.87 3.18 19.70
CA LYS A 155 -6.89 3.79 20.55
C LYS A 155 -7.43 5.03 19.84
N GLU A 156 -8.67 5.41 20.13
CA GLU A 156 -9.38 6.46 19.40
C GLU A 156 -8.66 7.84 19.35
N GLU A 157 -8.92 8.52 18.23
CA GLU A 157 -8.80 9.93 17.83
C GLU A 157 -7.47 10.70 17.88
N ASN A 158 -6.45 10.31 18.67
CA ASN A 158 -5.25 11.19 18.81
C ASN A 158 -3.87 10.54 18.70
N GLU A 159 -3.76 9.27 18.32
CA GLU A 159 -2.46 8.62 18.15
C GLU A 159 -1.91 8.77 16.74
N VAL A 160 -0.62 9.11 16.64
CA VAL A 160 0.08 9.17 15.35
C VAL A 160 0.09 7.76 14.75
N CYS A 161 -0.57 7.55 13.62
CA CYS A 161 -0.71 6.24 12.99
C CYS A 161 0.10 6.14 11.68
N ILE A 162 0.49 4.94 11.26
CA ILE A 162 0.99 4.70 9.90
C ILE A 162 -0.11 4.08 9.05
N GLY A 163 -0.47 4.76 7.97
CA GLY A 163 -1.46 4.29 7.00
C GLY A 163 -0.81 3.52 5.87
N ILE A 164 -1.30 2.32 5.58
CA ILE A 164 -1.01 1.59 4.34
C ILE A 164 -2.16 1.83 3.37
N VAL A 165 -1.89 2.41 2.21
CA VAL A 165 -2.89 2.54 1.14
C VAL A 165 -2.63 1.50 0.07
N PHE A 166 -3.59 0.59 -0.06
CA PHE A 166 -3.68 -0.34 -1.18
C PHE A 166 -4.50 0.29 -2.29
N LYS A 167 -4.06 0.09 -3.53
CA LYS A 167 -4.86 0.45 -4.70
C LYS A 167 -5.61 -0.78 -5.18
N GLY A 168 -6.90 -0.61 -5.46
CA GLY A 168 -7.63 -1.58 -6.25
C GLY A 168 -7.11 -1.49 -7.68
N ASP A 169 -6.21 -2.40 -8.03
CA ASP A 169 -5.85 -2.75 -9.41
C ASP A 169 -6.58 -4.04 -9.80
#